data_AF-A0A399HZW1-F1
#
_entry.id   AF-A0A399HZW1-F1
#
_cell.length_a   1.000
_cell.length_b   1.000
_cell.length_c   1.000
_cell.angle_alpha   90.00
_cell.angle_beta   90.00
_cell.angle_gamma   90.00
#
_symmetry.space_group_name_H-M   'P 1'
#
loop_
_entity.id
_entity.type
_entity.pdbx_description
1 polymer ?
#
loop_
_entity_poly.entity_id
_entity_poly.type
_entity_poly.pdbx_seq_one_letter_code
_entity_poly.pdbx_strand_id
1 'polypeptide(L)'
;MPLNLIDVPKDAEVISQIIEKTLKNGMLIEVYLMKYPRQYESGLFIEGHFKPGPPIPRPLENPTEDAAYWMGVRPKVGLSQEEGDEILGAVNVQNKLHHCFFSDKWGVLED
;
A
#
# COMPACT_ATOMS: atom_id res chain seq x y z
N MET A 1 9.75 7.64 17.75
CA MET A 1 9.63 8.99 17.16
C MET A 1 8.24 9.09 16.56
N PRO A 2 7.52 10.23 16.62
CA PRO A 2 6.22 10.32 15.96
C PRO A 2 6.40 10.18 14.45
N LEU A 3 5.67 9.25 13.85
CA LEU A 3 5.56 9.10 12.41
C LEU A 3 4.91 10.36 11.86
N ASN A 4 5.69 11.20 11.19
CA ASN A 4 5.22 12.47 10.67
C ASN A 4 4.58 12.23 9.28
N LEU A 5 3.50 11.46 9.26
CA LEU A 5 2.77 11.11 8.05
C LEU A 5 1.87 12.28 7.64
N ILE A 6 2.04 12.72 6.40
CA ILE A 6 1.37 13.88 5.82
C ILE A 6 0.33 13.36 4.81
N ASP A 7 -0.79 14.08 4.68
CA ASP A 7 -1.88 13.78 3.74
C ASP A 7 -2.61 12.44 3.99
N VAL A 8 -2.52 11.90 5.20
CA VAL A 8 -3.27 10.70 5.61
C VAL A 8 -4.79 10.97 5.48
N PRO A 9 -5.55 10.12 4.78
CA PRO A 9 -6.99 10.25 4.68
C PRO A 9 -7.63 10.24 6.07
N LYS A 10 -8.59 11.15 6.31
CA LYS A 10 -9.23 11.34 7.63
C LYS A 10 -9.97 10.11 8.14
N ASP A 11 -10.48 9.30 7.22
CA ASP A 11 -11.20 8.06 7.52
C ASP A 11 -10.27 6.85 7.69
N ALA A 12 -8.96 7.05 7.58
CA ALA A 12 -7.97 5.99 7.65
C ALA A 12 -7.10 6.11 8.91
N GLU A 13 -7.02 5.02 9.66
CA GLU A 13 -6.12 4.90 10.81
C GLU A 13 -4.87 4.12 10.39
N VAL A 14 -3.69 4.72 10.57
CA VAL A 14 -2.42 4.03 10.29
C VAL A 14 -2.11 3.09 11.45
N ILE A 15 -2.03 1.79 11.15
CA ILE A 15 -1.87 0.74 12.15
C ILE A 15 -0.39 0.39 12.35
N SER A 16 0.30 0.01 11.28
CA SER A 16 1.68 -0.47 11.35
C SER A 16 2.40 -0.29 10.03
N GLN A 17 3.71 -0.04 10.09
CA GLN A 17 4.58 -0.10 8.93
C GLN A 17 4.74 -1.56 8.49
N ILE A 18 4.61 -1.80 7.18
CA ILE A 18 4.83 -3.12 6.57
C ILE A 18 6.21 -3.11 5.91
N ILE A 19 6.43 -2.19 4.96
CA ILE A 19 7.66 -2.09 4.17
C ILE A 19 8.28 -0.70 4.35
N GLU A 20 9.61 -0.66 4.43
CA GLU A 20 10.42 0.54 4.28
C GLU A 20 11.49 0.28 3.23
N LYS A 21 11.61 1.17 2.24
CA LYS A 21 12.64 1.03 1.22
C LYS A 21 13.07 2.40 0.72
N THR A 22 14.35 2.53 0.39
CA THR A 22 14.85 3.73 -0.29
C THR A 22 15.04 3.38 -1.77
N LEU A 23 14.37 4.13 -2.64
CA LEU A 23 14.52 3.99 -4.09
C LEU A 23 15.93 4.45 -4.53
N LYS A 24 16.40 3.95 -5.68
CA LYS A 24 17.70 4.34 -6.27
C LYS A 24 17.83 5.86 -6.50
N ASN A 25 16.71 6.58 -6.58
CA ASN A 25 16.66 8.04 -6.72
C ASN A 25 16.78 8.79 -5.38
N GLY A 26 16.99 8.09 -4.25
CA GLY A 26 17.08 8.68 -2.91
C GLY A 26 15.74 8.93 -2.22
N MET A 27 14.61 8.62 -2.87
CA MET A 27 13.28 8.76 -2.27
C MET A 27 13.00 7.61 -1.30
N LEU A 28 12.61 7.95 -0.07
CA LEU A 28 12.10 6.98 0.89
C LEU A 28 10.66 6.62 0.53
N ILE A 29 10.40 5.33 0.37
CA ILE A 29 9.07 4.76 0.20
C ILE A 29 8.74 3.92 1.43
N GLU A 30 7.54 4.11 1.94
CA GLU A 30 7.05 3.38 3.09
C GLU A 30 5.65 2.88 2.77
N VAL A 31 5.36 1.63 3.11
CA VAL A 31 4.02 1.08 2.99
C VAL A 31 3.51 0.79 4.38
N TYR A 32 2.35 1.35 4.70
CA TYR A 32 1.70 1.15 5.98
C TYR A 32 0.40 0.38 5.80
N LEU A 33 0.09 -0.47 6.77
CA LEU A 33 -1.23 -1.02 6.96
C LEU A 33 -2.14 0.10 7.48
N MET A 34 -3.23 0.34 6.76
CA MET A 34 -4.23 1.32 7.11
C MET A 34 -5.57 0.63 7.36
N LYS A 35 -6.26 1.05 8.41
CA LYS A 35 -7.61 0.61 8.72
C LYS A 35 -8.59 1.68 8.29
N TYR A 36 -9.42 1.34 7.32
CA TYR A 36 -10.59 2.12 6.93
C TYR A 36 -11.83 1.59 7.67
N PRO A 37 -12.97 2.32 7.66
CA PRO A 37 -14.14 1.94 8.44
C PRO A 37 -14.74 0.57 8.05
N ARG A 38 -14.46 0.09 6.83
CA ARG A 38 -15.02 -1.14 6.28
C ARG A 38 -13.99 -2.23 5.99
N GLN A 39 -12.71 -1.89 5.87
CA GLN A 39 -11.66 -2.82 5.46
C GLN A 39 -10.27 -2.33 5.83
N TYR A 40 -9.33 -3.25 5.83
CA TYR A 40 -7.91 -2.97 5.91
C TYR A 40 -7.35 -2.84 4.50
N GLU A 41 -6.50 -1.84 4.32
CA GLU A 41 -5.84 -1.51 3.06
C GLU A 41 -4.37 -1.21 3.33
N SER A 42 -3.59 -1.14 2.27
CA SER A 42 -2.21 -0.66 2.31
C SER A 42 -2.14 0.76 1.76
N GLY A 43 -1.43 1.62 2.48
CA GLY A 43 -1.16 3.00 2.09
C GLY A 43 0.29 3.16 1.71
N LEU A 44 0.55 3.72 0.53
CA LEU A 44 1.88 4.10 0.11
C LEU A 44 2.19 5.51 0.59
N PHE A 45 3.37 5.68 1.16
CA PHE A 45 3.92 6.95 1.57
C PHE A 45 5.25 7.15 0.87
N ILE A 46 5.49 8.37 0.40
CA ILE A 46 6.75 8.75 -0.24
C ILE A 46 7.24 10.00 0.48
N GLU A 47 8.42 9.88 1.11
CA GLU A 47 8.98 10.93 1.97
C GLU A 47 7.97 11.41 3.03
N GLY A 48 7.23 10.47 3.63
CA GLY A 48 6.17 10.75 4.60
C GLY A 48 4.84 11.26 4.01
N HIS A 49 4.74 11.54 2.71
CA HIS A 49 3.48 11.95 2.08
C HIS A 49 2.66 10.77 1.58
N PHE A 50 1.41 10.66 2.01
CA PHE A 50 0.46 9.68 1.49
C PHE A 50 0.26 9.85 -0.01
N LYS A 51 0.34 8.74 -0.75
CA LYS A 51 0.04 8.68 -2.17
C LYS A 51 -1.20 7.81 -2.40
N PRO A 52 -2.23 8.35 -3.06
CA PRO A 52 -3.37 7.55 -3.46
C PRO A 52 -2.91 6.43 -4.40
N GLY A 53 -3.49 5.25 -4.22
CA GLY A 53 -3.07 4.04 -4.89
C GLY A 53 -4.06 2.91 -4.69
N PRO A 54 -3.81 1.75 -5.32
CA PRO A 54 -4.60 0.56 -5.07
C PRO A 54 -4.51 0.15 -3.60
N PRO A 55 -5.58 -0.41 -3.02
CA PRO A 55 -5.63 -0.79 -1.61
C PRO A 55 -4.72 -1.99 -1.28
N ILE A 56 -4.26 -2.71 -2.30
CA ILE A 56 -3.27 -3.78 -2.23
C ILE A 56 -2.28 -3.63 -3.40
N PRO A 57 -1.04 -4.11 -3.28
CA PRO A 57 -0.10 -4.08 -4.39
C PRO A 57 -0.66 -4.91 -5.55
N ARG A 58 -0.57 -4.39 -6.77
CA ARG A 58 -1.03 -5.09 -7.96
C ARG A 58 0.15 -5.73 -8.68
N PRO A 59 -0.01 -6.93 -9.25
CA PRO A 59 1.04 -7.53 -10.06
C PRO A 59 1.32 -6.64 -11.27
N LEU A 60 2.60 -6.54 -11.64
CA LEU A 60 3.03 -5.92 -12.89
C LEU A 60 2.69 -6.85 -14.06
N GLU A 61 2.20 -6.29 -15.17
CA GLU A 61 1.96 -7.07 -16.40
C GLU A 61 3.25 -7.68 -16.95
N ASN A 62 4.37 -6.97 -16.78
CA ASN A 62 5.71 -7.45 -17.11
C ASN A 62 6.59 -7.33 -15.85
N PRO A 63 6.68 -8.37 -15.01
CA PRO A 63 7.57 -8.37 -13.86
C PRO A 63 9.02 -8.29 -14.34
N THR A 64 9.82 -7.45 -13.70
CA THR A 64 11.28 -7.39 -13.87
C THR A 64 11.98 -8.12 -12.73
N GLU A 65 13.28 -8.40 -12.86
CA GLU A 65 14.07 -9.04 -11.78
C GLU A 65 14.02 -8.24 -10.46
N ASP A 66 13.86 -6.91 -10.53
CA ASP A 66 13.79 -6.02 -9.36
C ASP A 66 12.35 -5.69 -8.89
N ALA A 67 11.32 -5.92 -9.71
CA ALA A 67 9.94 -5.52 -9.39
C ALA A 67 8.90 -6.45 -10.01
N ALA A 68 8.08 -7.08 -9.15
CA ALA A 68 6.98 -7.96 -9.55
C ALA A 68 5.60 -7.32 -9.30
N TYR A 69 5.51 -6.42 -8.33
CA TYR A 69 4.28 -5.70 -7.99
C TYR A 69 4.46 -4.20 -8.13
N TRP A 70 3.36 -3.47 -8.20
CA TRP A 70 3.35 -2.02 -8.18
C TRP A 70 2.26 -1.46 -7.27
N MET A 71 2.55 -0.28 -6.72
CA MET A 71 1.62 0.49 -5.90
C MET A 71 1.76 1.99 -6.20
N GLY A 72 0.69 2.76 -5.97
CA GLY A 72 0.61 4.20 -6.21
C GLY A 72 0.15 4.59 -7.62
N VAL A 73 -0.55 5.72 -7.73
CA VAL A 73 -1.00 6.29 -9.02
C VAL A 73 0.19 6.85 -9.81
N ARG A 74 0.89 7.82 -9.22
CA ARG A 74 2.06 8.53 -9.76
C ARG A 74 2.83 9.18 -8.58
N PRO A 75 4.12 8.86 -8.36
CA PRO A 75 4.92 7.89 -9.08
C PRO A 75 4.46 6.45 -8.81
N LYS A 76 4.61 5.57 -9.82
CA LYS A 76 4.39 4.12 -9.65
C LYS A 76 5.61 3.56 -8.94
N VAL A 77 5.40 2.97 -7.78
CA VAL A 77 6.45 2.33 -6.99
C VAL A 77 6.46 0.85 -7.31
N GLY A 78 7.58 0.35 -7.84
CA GLY A 78 7.80 -1.07 -8.06
C GLY A 78 8.24 -1.75 -6.75
N LEU A 79 7.58 -2.85 -6.44
CA LEU A 79 7.82 -3.68 -5.27
C LEU A 79 8.32 -5.05 -5.75
N SER A 80 9.29 -5.63 -5.05
CA SER A 80 9.72 -7.01 -5.29
C SER A 80 8.59 -7.99 -4.99
N GLN A 81 8.74 -9.24 -5.44
CA GLN A 81 7.75 -10.28 -5.17
C GLN A 81 7.52 -10.48 -3.67
N GLU A 82 8.60 -10.58 -2.89
CA GLU A 82 8.54 -10.74 -1.43
C GLU A 82 7.83 -9.56 -0.75
N GLU A 83 8.12 -8.32 -1.17
CA GLU A 83 7.48 -7.12 -0.60
C GLU A 83 5.97 -7.08 -0.91
N GLY A 84 5.59 -7.43 -2.14
CA GLY A 84 4.19 -7.49 -2.54
C GLY A 84 3.41 -8.56 -1.78
N ASP A 85 3.98 -9.75 -1.66
CA ASP A 85 3.40 -10.87 -0.90
C ASP A 85 3.30 -10.55 0.60
N GLU A 86 4.26 -9.82 1.18
CA GLU A 86 4.21 -9.39 2.58
C GLU A 86 3.07 -8.40 2.83
N ILE A 87 2.90 -7.40 1.96
CA ILE A 87 1.80 -6.45 2.06
C ILE A 87 0.45 -7.14 1.86
N LEU A 88 0.34 -8.02 0.84
CA LEU A 88 -0.86 -8.82 0.62
C LEU A 88 -1.18 -9.69 1.82
N GLY A 89 -0.18 -10.33 2.41
CA GLY A 89 -0.30 -11.13 3.61
C GLY A 89 -0.83 -10.31 4.77
N ALA A 90 -0.21 -9.17 5.08
CA ALA A 90 -0.61 -8.30 6.17
C ALA A 90 -2.06 -7.80 6.02
N VAL A 91 -2.42 -7.31 4.84
CA VAL A 91 -3.77 -6.81 4.56
C VAL A 91 -4.81 -7.93 4.61
N ASN A 92 -4.53 -9.09 4.00
CA ASN A 92 -5.46 -10.21 3.99
C ASN A 92 -5.64 -10.84 5.38
N VAL A 93 -4.56 -10.98 6.16
CA VAL A 93 -4.63 -11.51 7.52
C VAL A 93 -5.51 -10.63 8.39
N GLN A 94 -5.34 -9.32 8.32
CA GLN A 94 -6.11 -8.37 9.13
C GLN A 94 -7.57 -8.32 8.70
N ASN A 95 -7.85 -8.27 7.39
CA ASN A 95 -9.21 -8.36 6.87
C ASN A 95 -9.90 -9.67 7.30
N LYS A 96 -9.19 -10.80 7.23
CA LYS A 96 -9.72 -12.11 7.63
C LYS A 96 -9.97 -12.19 9.13
N LEU A 97 -9.06 -11.68 9.96
CA LEU A 97 -9.16 -11.70 11.41
C LEU A 97 -10.30 -10.80 11.92
N HIS A 98 -10.54 -9.68 11.24
CA HIS A 98 -11.61 -8.74 11.58
C HIS A 98 -12.92 -8.98 10.82
N HIS A 99 -13.01 -10.05 10.02
CA HIS A 99 -14.17 -10.37 9.17
C HIS A 99 -14.61 -9.19 8.27
N CYS A 100 -13.65 -8.40 7.79
CA CYS A 100 -13.92 -7.30 6.87
C CYS A 100 -14.12 -7.83 5.45
N PHE A 101 -15.13 -7.31 4.76
CA PHE A 101 -15.35 -7.57 3.34
C PHE A 101 -14.42 -6.66 2.53
N PHE A 102 -13.27 -7.20 2.11
CA PHE A 102 -12.37 -6.50 1.21
C PHE A 102 -13.07 -6.26 -0.14
N SER A 103 -13.17 -5.00 -0.52
CA SER A 103 -13.76 -4.50 -1.76
C SER A 103 -12.70 -3.66 -2.45
N ASP A 104 -12.12 -4.24 -3.51
CA ASP A 104 -11.22 -3.55 -4.40
C ASP A 104 -12.03 -2.63 -5.33
N LYS A 105 -12.19 -1.37 -4.94
CA LYS A 105 -12.86 -0.34 -5.77
C LYS A 105 -11.89 0.40 -6.68
N TRP A 106 -10.61 0.03 -6.66
CA TRP A 106 -9.59 0.79 -7.34
C TRP A 106 -9.60 0.54 -8.85
N GLY A 107 -9.96 1.57 -9.62
CA GLY A 107 -10.08 1.47 -11.08
C GLY A 107 -11.39 0.88 -11.58
N VAL A 108 -12.36 0.65 -10.70
CA VAL A 108 -13.74 0.37 -11.12
C VAL A 108 -14.34 1.70 -11.58
N LEU A 109 -14.40 1.90 -12.90
CA LEU A 109 -15.34 2.84 -13.49
C LEU A 109 -16.73 2.31 -13.12
N GLU A 110 -17.39 2.93 -12.14
CA GLU A 110 -18.84 2.77 -12.02
C GLU A 110 -19.43 3.34 -13.32
N ASP A 111 -19.99 2.46 -14.17
CA ASP A 111 -20.79 2.80 -15.34
C ASP A 111 -22.15 3.38 -14.91
#